data_AF-A0A2X3KAS5-F1
#
_entry.id   AF-A0A2X3KAS5-F1
#
_cell.length_a   1.000
_cell.length_b   1.000
_cell.length_c   1.000
_cell.angle_alpha   90.00
_cell.angle_beta   90.00
_cell.angle_gamma   90.00
#
_symmetry.space_group_name_H-M   'P 1'
#
loop_
_entity.id
_entity.type
_entity.pdbx_description
1 polymer ?
#
loop_
_entity_poly.entity_id
_entity_poly.type
_entity_poly.pdbx_seq_one_letter_code
_entity_poly.pdbx_strand_id
1 'polypeptide(L)'
;MTQGKAIVVADEAYIEFCPQATLAGWLSEYPHLVILRTLSKAFALAGLRCGFTLANEEVINLLLKVIAPYPLSTPVADIAAQGADAARDFRHA
;
A
#
# COMPACT_ATOMS: atom_id res chain seq x y z
N MET A 1 -18.25 12.80 -7.74
CA MET A 1 -19.55 12.30 -7.22
C MET A 1 -19.49 11.84 -5.75
N THR A 2 -18.35 11.36 -5.24
CA THR A 2 -18.17 10.79 -3.88
C THR A 2 -17.53 11.73 -2.85
N GLN A 3 -16.96 12.85 -3.28
CA GLN A 3 -16.27 13.80 -2.41
C GLN A 3 -17.18 14.26 -1.26
N GLY A 4 -16.69 14.13 -0.02
CA GLY A 4 -17.44 14.46 1.20
C GLY A 4 -18.56 13.49 1.57
N LYS A 5 -18.70 12.36 0.86
CA LYS A 5 -19.78 11.37 1.07
C LYS A 5 -19.27 9.96 1.35
N ALA A 6 -18.16 9.57 0.74
CA ALA A 6 -17.61 8.22 0.85
C ALA A 6 -16.10 8.18 0.64
N ILE A 7 -15.47 7.14 1.18
CA ILE A 7 -14.10 6.75 0.83
C ILE A 7 -14.12 6.03 -0.52
N VAL A 8 -13.16 6.38 -1.39
CA VAL A 8 -12.92 5.66 -2.63
C VAL A 8 -11.69 4.80 -2.44
N VAL A 9 -11.85 3.48 -2.57
CA VAL A 9 -10.76 2.52 -2.46
C VAL A 9 -10.37 2.04 -3.85
N ALA A 10 -9.15 2.35 -4.28
CA ALA A 10 -8.53 1.79 -5.46
C ALA A 10 -7.70 0.58 -5.06
N ASP A 11 -8.09 -0.62 -5.48
CA ASP A 11 -7.30 -1.82 -5.27
C ASP A 11 -6.22 -1.94 -6.35
N GLU A 12 -4.98 -1.63 -5.96
CA GLU A 12 -3.79 -1.65 -6.81
C GLU A 12 -2.94 -2.91 -6.55
N ALA A 13 -3.55 -4.05 -6.22
CA ALA A 13 -2.82 -5.31 -5.99
C ALA A 13 -1.95 -5.79 -7.16
N TYR A 14 -2.17 -5.29 -8.38
CA TYR A 14 -1.45 -5.64 -9.60
C TYR A 14 -0.78 -4.43 -10.27
N ILE A 15 -0.71 -3.27 -9.62
CA ILE A 15 -0.24 -2.05 -10.30
C ILE A 15 1.22 -2.12 -10.73
N GLU A 16 2.03 -2.97 -10.12
CA GLU A 16 3.42 -3.17 -10.51
C GLU A 16 3.58 -3.68 -11.95
N PHE A 17 2.53 -4.27 -12.56
CA PHE A 17 2.52 -4.69 -13.96
C PHE A 17 2.14 -3.55 -14.94
N CYS A 18 1.64 -2.41 -14.45
CA CYS A 18 1.33 -1.22 -15.22
C CYS A 18 1.55 0.07 -14.38
N PRO A 19 2.78 0.33 -13.91
CA PRO A 19 3.04 1.34 -12.87
C PRO A 19 2.65 2.76 -13.27
N GLN A 20 2.62 3.07 -14.57
CA GLN A 20 2.18 4.37 -15.10
C GLN A 20 0.70 4.68 -14.85
N ALA A 21 -0.13 3.66 -14.57
CA ALA A 21 -1.56 3.82 -14.31
C ALA A 21 -1.88 4.08 -12.82
N THR A 22 -0.88 4.18 -11.96
CA THR A 22 -1.03 4.37 -10.51
C THR A 22 -1.78 5.66 -10.19
N LEU A 23 -2.69 5.60 -9.21
CA LEU A 23 -3.39 6.77 -8.68
C LEU A 23 -2.66 7.41 -7.50
N ALA A 24 -1.48 6.91 -7.12
CA ALA A 24 -0.73 7.41 -5.96
C ALA A 24 -0.43 8.93 -6.04
N GLY A 25 -0.21 9.46 -7.25
CA GLY A 25 0.01 10.90 -7.46
C GLY A 25 -1.23 11.76 -7.18
N TRP A 26 -2.42 11.17 -7.11
CA TRP A 26 -3.70 11.86 -6.91
C TRP A 26 -4.04 12.04 -5.42
N LEU A 27 -3.25 11.47 -4.51
CA LEU A 27 -3.50 11.58 -3.07
C LEU A 27 -3.54 13.04 -2.59
N SER A 28 -2.78 13.95 -3.22
CA SER A 28 -2.83 15.39 -2.90
C SER A 28 -4.15 16.07 -3.31
N GLU A 29 -4.83 15.55 -4.33
CA GLU A 29 -6.06 16.13 -4.89
C GLU A 29 -7.33 15.55 -4.23
N TYR A 30 -7.27 14.29 -3.78
CA TYR A 30 -8.44 13.57 -3.26
C TYR A 30 -8.20 13.06 -1.83
N PRO A 31 -8.59 13.84 -0.79
CA PRO A 31 -8.45 13.46 0.63
C PRO A 31 -9.12 12.13 1.02
N HIS A 32 -10.13 11.72 0.26
CA HIS A 32 -10.96 10.53 0.50
C HIS A 32 -10.51 9.31 -0.33
N LEU A 33 -9.39 9.41 -1.06
CA LEU A 33 -8.80 8.31 -1.82
C LEU A 33 -7.94 7.43 -0.89
N VAL A 34 -8.14 6.12 -1.02
CA VAL A 34 -7.37 5.08 -0.37
C VAL A 34 -6.89 4.10 -1.43
N ILE A 35 -5.62 3.74 -1.40
CA ILE A 35 -5.01 2.82 -2.37
C ILE A 35 -4.50 1.59 -1.62
N LEU A 36 -4.91 0.41 -2.06
CA LEU A 36 -4.45 -0.87 -1.49
C LEU A 36 -3.33 -1.44 -2.35
N ARG A 37 -2.31 -2.00 -1.71
CA ARG A 37 -1.16 -2.64 -2.35
C ARG A 37 -0.76 -3.90 -1.62
N THR A 38 -0.02 -4.78 -2.28
CA THR A 38 0.44 -6.02 -1.66
C THR A 38 1.79 -6.50 -2.20
N LEU A 39 2.54 -7.19 -1.34
CA LEU A 39 3.71 -7.94 -1.75
C LEU A 39 3.36 -9.33 -2.32
N SER A 40 2.07 -9.68 -2.40
CA SER A 40 1.64 -11.04 -2.77
C SER A 40 1.75 -11.36 -4.27
N LYS A 41 1.87 -10.34 -5.13
CA LYS A 41 1.76 -10.49 -6.60
C LYS A 41 3.11 -10.31 -7.27
N ALA A 42 3.40 -9.12 -7.81
CA ALA A 42 4.63 -8.85 -8.55
C ALA A 42 5.91 -9.12 -7.74
N PHE A 43 5.85 -8.99 -6.41
CA PHE A 43 6.97 -9.26 -5.51
C PHE A 43 7.13 -10.74 -5.15
N ALA A 44 6.20 -11.63 -5.55
CA ALA A 44 6.23 -13.07 -5.25
C ALA A 44 6.32 -13.45 -3.76
N LEU A 45 5.93 -12.56 -2.85
CA LEU A 45 5.99 -12.75 -1.39
C LEU A 45 4.61 -13.04 -0.79
N ALA A 46 3.76 -13.81 -1.48
CA ALA A 46 2.40 -14.11 -1.04
C ALA A 46 2.32 -14.73 0.36
N GLY A 47 3.30 -15.56 0.72
CA GLY A 47 3.40 -16.22 2.02
C GLY A 47 3.62 -15.26 3.20
N LEU A 48 4.18 -14.07 2.97
CA LEU A 48 4.41 -13.08 4.03
C LEU A 48 3.11 -12.46 4.56
N ARG A 49 2.02 -12.53 3.77
CA ARG A 49 0.73 -11.87 4.10
C ARG A 49 0.89 -10.38 4.44
N CYS A 50 1.81 -9.70 3.75
CA CYS A 50 2.09 -8.28 3.93
C CYS A 50 1.42 -7.45 2.82
N GLY A 51 0.66 -6.44 3.24
CA GLY A 51 0.03 -5.44 2.38
C GLY A 51 0.14 -4.07 3.01
N PHE A 52 -0.17 -3.04 2.22
CA PHE A 52 -0.06 -1.65 2.67
C PHE A 52 -1.16 -0.79 2.05
N THR A 53 -1.47 0.28 2.76
CA THR A 53 -2.49 1.25 2.39
C THR A 53 -1.83 2.60 2.23
N LEU A 54 -2.06 3.25 1.08
CA LEU A 54 -1.66 4.64 0.85
C LEU A 54 -2.90 5.52 0.91
N ALA A 55 -2.89 6.52 1.78
CA ALA A 55 -3.98 7.46 1.95
C ALA A 55 -3.45 8.75 2.59
N ASN A 56 -4.28 9.79 2.65
CA ASN A 56 -3.96 10.99 3.42
C ASN A 56 -3.86 10.70 4.93
N GLU A 57 -3.09 11.52 5.64
CA GLU A 57 -2.77 11.35 7.05
C GLU A 57 -4.02 11.19 7.93
N GLU A 58 -5.07 11.97 7.66
CA GLU A 58 -6.35 11.88 8.39
C GLU A 58 -6.95 10.45 8.33
N VAL A 59 -6.95 9.85 7.14
CA VAL A 59 -7.48 8.49 6.93
C VAL A 59 -6.56 7.45 7.57
N ILE A 60 -5.25 7.59 7.42
CA ILE A 60 -4.27 6.68 8.04
C ILE A 60 -4.42 6.70 9.57
N ASN A 61 -4.52 7.88 10.18
CA ASN A 61 -4.69 8.03 11.62
C ASN A 61 -6.01 7.41 12.12
N LEU A 62 -7.07 7.42 11.31
CA LEU A 62 -8.32 6.72 11.64
C LEU A 62 -8.14 5.20 11.57
N LEU A 63 -7.47 4.68 10.55
CA LEU A 63 -7.19 3.24 10.42
C LEU A 63 -6.30 2.72 11.57
N LEU A 64 -5.31 3.51 12.00
CA LEU A 64 -4.44 3.16 13.12
C LEU A 64 -5.17 3.06 14.46
N LYS A 65 -6.34 3.68 14.63
CA LYS A 65 -7.16 3.54 15.84
C LYS A 65 -7.85 2.19 15.94
N VAL A 66 -8.05 1.50 14.82
CA VAL A 66 -8.82 0.24 14.74
C VAL A 66 -7.98 -0.98 14.37
N ILE A 67 -6.73 -0.77 13.91
CA ILE A 67 -5.80 -1.85 13.64
C ILE A 67 -5.39 -2.56 14.94
N ALA A 68 -5.06 -3.85 14.84
CA ALA A 68 -4.53 -4.60 15.98
C ALA A 68 -3.22 -3.97 16.48
N PRO A 69 -2.89 -4.06 17.78
CA PRO A 69 -1.67 -3.47 18.34
C PRO A 69 -0.37 -3.95 17.68
N TYR A 70 -0.34 -5.21 17.25
CA TYR A 70 0.80 -5.84 16.58
C TYR A 70 0.32 -6.59 15.34
N PRO A 71 0.05 -5.89 14.22
CA PRO A 71 -0.56 -6.50 13.03
C PRO A 71 0.45 -7.25 12.16
N LEU A 72 1.76 -7.06 12.39
CA LEU A 72 2.84 -7.64 11.61
C LEU A 72 3.84 -8.34 12.53
N SER A 73 4.16 -9.59 12.22
CA SER A 73 5.20 -10.33 12.95
C SER A 73 6.60 -9.86 12.54
N THR A 74 7.57 -9.92 13.46
CA THR A 74 8.98 -9.60 13.20
C THR A 74 9.55 -10.27 11.94
N PRO A 75 9.44 -11.61 11.73
CA PRO A 75 10.03 -12.23 10.54
C PRO A 75 9.42 -11.70 9.23
N VAL A 76 8.13 -11.36 9.23
CA VAL A 76 7.47 -10.76 8.06
C VAL A 76 8.01 -9.35 7.81
N ALA A 77 8.15 -8.53 8.85
CA ALA A 77 8.68 -7.18 8.74
C ALA A 77 10.11 -7.17 8.20
N ASP A 78 10.97 -8.06 8.70
CA ASP A 78 12.38 -8.14 8.31
C ASP A 78 12.53 -8.56 6.84
N ILE A 79 11.82 -9.61 6.40
CA ILE A 79 11.89 -10.08 5.01
C ILE A 79 11.27 -9.06 4.06
N ALA A 80 10.16 -8.42 4.46
CA ALA A 80 9.53 -7.38 3.65
C ALA A 80 10.44 -6.16 3.44
N ALA A 81 11.17 -5.74 4.48
CA ALA A 81 12.14 -4.64 4.38
C ALA A 81 13.28 -4.99 3.40
N GLN A 82 13.85 -6.18 3.51
CA GLN A 82 14.89 -6.67 2.58
C GLN A 82 14.39 -6.74 1.14
N GLY A 83 13.16 -7.22 0.93
CA GLY A 83 12.55 -7.29 -0.41
C GLY A 83 12.26 -5.92 -1.02
N ALA A 84 11.91 -4.92 -0.20
CA ALA A 84 11.70 -3.55 -0.65
C ALA A 84 13.01 -2.89 -1.10
N ASP A 85 14.10 -3.10 -0.38
CA ASP A 85 15.43 -2.55 -0.74
C ASP A 85 15.95 -3.19 -2.03
N ALA A 86 15.86 -4.51 -2.17
CA ALA A 86 16.25 -5.21 -3.40
C ALA A 86 15.45 -4.74 -4.63
N ALA A 87 14.17 -4.40 -4.45
CA ALA A 87 13.31 -3.87 -5.51
C ALA A 87 13.62 -2.40 -5.88
N ARG A 88 14.31 -1.64 -5.02
CA ARG A 88 14.84 -0.30 -5.36
C ARG A 88 16.09 -0.43 -6.21
N ASP A 89 17.00 -1.33 -5.83
CA ASP A 89 18.27 -1.54 -6.54
C ASP A 89 18.05 -2.02 -7.98
N PHE A 90 17.07 -2.91 -8.20
CA PHE A 90 16.73 -3.43 -9.53
C PHE A 90 16.10 -2.38 -10.47
N ARG A 91 15.53 -1.28 -9.96
CA ARG A 91 14.95 -0.20 -10.79
C ARG A 91 15.98 0.87 -11.18
N HIS A 92 17.17 0.84 -10.58
CA HIS A 92 18.27 1.78 -10.85
C HIS A 92 19.44 1.15 -11.63
N ALA A 93 19.36 -0.14 -11.97
CA ALA A 93 20.26 -0.85 -12.88
C ALA A 93 19.64 -0.95 -14.29
#